data_AF-A0A6A5YEE9-F1
#
_entry.id   AF-A0A6A5YEE9-F1
#
_cell.length_a   1.000
_cell.length_b   1.000
_cell.length_c   1.000
_cell.angle_alpha   90.00
_cell.angle_beta   90.00
_cell.angle_gamma   90.00
#
_symmetry.space_group_name_H-M   'P 1'
#
loop_
_entity.id
_entity.type
_entity.pdbx_description
1 polymer ?
#
loop_
_entity_poly.entity_id
_entity_poly.type
_entity_poly.pdbx_seq_one_letter_code
_entity_poly.pdbx_strand_id
1 'polypeptide(L)'
;VKMGSINKPKRVVLRFSVQYEREEAAIEEQFFAQHGPEPPDEDFFSHLMAPNESSKMHIVLDMYCNSHPAVDSSTIAYEVVKVRKNGNLHVPKLDATASQYARRRCEGIGDQMG
;
A
#
# COMPACT_ATOMS: atom_id res chain seq x y z
N VAL A 1 -13.63 -26.30 -1.07
CA VAL A 1 -14.00 -24.90 -0.77
C VAL A 1 -12.78 -24.25 -0.16
N LYS A 2 -12.09 -23.34 -0.87
CA LYS A 2 -11.03 -22.53 -0.24
C LYS A 2 -11.73 -21.71 0.83
N MET A 3 -11.48 -22.01 2.10
CA MET A 3 -11.93 -21.19 3.22
C MET A 3 -11.36 -19.80 2.96
N GLY A 4 -12.22 -18.80 2.74
CA GLY A 4 -11.76 -17.43 2.54
C GLY A 4 -10.81 -17.06 3.68
N SER A 5 -9.68 -16.45 3.34
CA SER A 5 -8.71 -15.97 4.33
C SER A 5 -9.46 -15.22 5.44
N ILE A 6 -9.21 -15.57 6.70
CA ILE A 6 -9.79 -14.89 7.88
C ILE A 6 -9.39 -13.41 7.93
N ASN A 7 -8.41 -13.02 7.11
CA ASN A 7 -7.87 -11.68 7.02
C ASN A 7 -8.75 -10.81 6.12
N LYS A 8 -9.12 -9.63 6.61
CA LYS A 8 -9.92 -8.66 5.86
C LYS A 8 -9.08 -8.01 4.77
N PRO A 9 -9.65 -7.73 3.58
CA PRO A 9 -8.98 -6.96 2.54
C PRO A 9 -8.50 -5.61 3.05
N LYS A 10 -7.29 -5.25 2.63
CA LYS A 10 -6.62 -4.03 3.08
C LYS A 10 -5.70 -3.52 1.99
N ARG A 11 -5.67 -2.20 1.83
CA ARG A 11 -4.74 -1.50 0.96
C ARG A 11 -3.66 -0.81 1.78
N VAL A 12 -2.41 -1.15 1.51
CA VAL A 12 -1.25 -0.47 2.10
C VAL A 12 -0.64 0.44 1.05
N VAL A 13 -0.41 1.70 1.39
CA VAL A 13 0.26 2.67 0.53
C VAL A 13 1.63 2.97 1.13
N LEU A 14 2.68 2.42 0.52
CA LEU A 14 4.06 2.72 0.86
C LEU A 14 4.49 3.97 0.11
N ARG A 15 4.65 5.09 0.82
CA ARG A 15 5.05 6.37 0.24
C ARG A 15 6.54 6.58 0.44
N PHE A 16 7.29 6.77 -0.64
CA PHE A 16 8.75 6.87 -0.63
C PHE A 16 9.28 7.95 -1.57
N SER A 17 10.58 8.25 -1.51
CA SER A 17 11.21 9.25 -2.37
C SER A 17 11.47 8.67 -3.77
N VAL A 18 11.28 9.45 -4.84
CA VAL A 18 11.62 9.00 -6.22
C VAL A 18 13.06 8.52 -6.37
N GLN A 19 13.97 9.02 -5.51
CA GLN A 19 15.35 8.55 -5.44
C GLN A 19 15.49 7.05 -5.12
N TYR A 20 14.46 6.42 -4.54
CA TYR A 20 14.45 4.99 -4.20
C TYR A 20 13.58 4.17 -5.18
N GLU A 21 13.26 4.70 -6.37
CA GLU A 21 12.47 3.99 -7.40
C GLU A 21 13.04 2.61 -7.73
N ARG A 22 14.37 2.48 -7.82
CA ARG A 22 15.04 1.20 -8.10
C ARG A 22 15.08 0.24 -6.90
N GLU A 23 14.60 0.66 -5.74
CA GLU A 23 14.61 -0.11 -4.50
C GLU A 23 13.23 -0.70 -4.17
N GLU A 24 12.30 -0.75 -5.13
CA GLU A 24 10.93 -1.26 -4.96
C GLU A 24 10.88 -2.60 -4.21
N ALA A 25 11.60 -3.62 -4.72
CA ALA A 25 11.65 -4.95 -4.09
C ALA A 25 12.17 -4.89 -2.64
N ALA A 26 13.21 -4.09 -2.37
CA ALA A 26 13.77 -3.94 -1.03
C ALA A 26 12.80 -3.23 -0.08
N ILE A 27 11.99 -2.29 -0.58
CA ILE A 27 10.95 -1.59 0.17
C ILE A 27 9.84 -2.57 0.58
N GLU A 28 9.40 -3.43 -0.35
CA GLU A 28 8.39 -4.46 -0.09
C GLU A 28 8.90 -5.51 0.90
N GLU A 29 10.08 -6.08 0.66
CA GLU A 29 10.72 -7.05 1.57
C GLU A 29 10.84 -6.49 2.98
N GLN A 30 11.28 -5.24 3.12
CA GLN A 30 11.41 -4.60 4.42
C GLN A 30 10.05 -4.36 5.09
N PHE A 31 9.03 -3.98 4.31
CA PHE A 31 7.68 -3.80 4.83
C PHE A 31 7.15 -5.11 5.41
N PHE A 32 7.25 -6.22 4.66
CA PHE A 32 6.83 -7.54 5.14
C PHE A 32 7.63 -7.97 6.37
N ALA A 33 8.96 -7.79 6.36
CA ALA A 33 9.80 -8.11 7.51
C ALA A 33 9.44 -7.32 8.79
N GLN A 34 8.87 -6.11 8.67
CA GLN A 34 8.52 -5.26 9.81
C GLN A 34 7.06 -5.41 10.26
N HIS A 35 6.12 -5.72 9.34
CA HIS A 35 4.67 -5.58 9.60
C HIS A 35 3.85 -6.83 9.35
N GLY A 36 4.44 -7.90 8.81
CA GLY A 36 3.71 -9.13 8.52
C GLY A 36 4.49 -10.39 8.91
N PRO A 37 3.80 -11.52 9.09
CA PRO A 37 4.41 -12.77 8.67
C PRO A 37 4.65 -12.67 7.15
N GLU A 38 5.71 -13.31 6.67
CA GLU A 38 6.08 -13.61 5.27
C GLU A 38 4.99 -13.33 4.20
N PRO A 39 5.34 -12.77 3.02
CA PRO A 39 4.36 -12.34 2.00
C PRO A 39 3.27 -13.39 1.84
N PRO A 40 2.00 -13.05 2.13
CA PRO A 40 0.97 -14.06 2.34
C PRO A 40 0.74 -14.81 1.04
N ASP A 41 1.25 -16.03 0.89
CA ASP A 41 1.01 -17.01 -0.19
C ASP A 41 0.46 -16.41 -1.51
N GLU A 42 1.13 -15.39 -2.06
CA GLU A 42 0.72 -14.66 -3.29
C GLU A 42 -0.70 -14.03 -3.28
N ASP A 43 -1.36 -13.88 -2.14
CA ASP A 43 -2.65 -13.19 -2.00
C ASP A 43 -2.46 -11.67 -1.78
N PHE A 44 -1.60 -11.07 -2.60
CA PHE A 44 -1.50 -9.62 -2.73
C PHE A 44 -1.16 -9.19 -4.16
N PHE A 45 -1.58 -7.98 -4.52
CA PHE A 45 -1.10 -7.29 -5.72
C PHE A 45 -0.28 -6.08 -5.34
N SER A 46 0.85 -5.88 -6.02
CA SER A 46 1.66 -4.67 -5.92
C SER A 46 1.50 -3.80 -7.17
N HIS A 47 1.35 -2.50 -6.94
CA HIS A 47 1.27 -1.49 -8.00
C HIS A 47 2.20 -0.33 -7.69
N LEU A 48 3.24 -0.17 -8.48
CA LEU A 48 4.07 1.03 -8.48
C LEU A 48 3.34 2.18 -9.17
N MET A 49 3.12 3.26 -8.44
CA MET A 49 2.53 4.50 -8.94
C MET A 49 3.59 5.59 -9.04
N ALA A 50 3.67 6.15 -10.24
CA ALA A 50 4.51 7.30 -10.56
C ALA A 50 4.22 8.50 -9.64
N PRO A 51 5.18 9.42 -9.48
CA PRO A 51 4.94 10.63 -8.73
C PRO A 51 3.95 11.50 -9.51
N ASN A 52 3.06 12.19 -8.80
CA ASN A 52 2.32 13.31 -9.37
C ASN A 52 3.18 14.58 -9.28
N GLU A 53 2.62 15.69 -8.84
CA GLU A 53 3.33 16.96 -8.63
C GLU A 53 4.37 16.95 -7.48
N SER A 54 4.64 15.79 -6.87
CA SER A 54 5.58 15.66 -5.76
C SER A 54 6.72 14.71 -6.07
N SER A 55 7.88 14.89 -5.44
CA SER A 55 9.03 13.97 -5.53
C SER A 55 8.82 12.63 -4.80
N LYS A 56 7.55 12.20 -4.64
CA LYS A 56 7.16 11.01 -3.87
C LYS A 56 6.45 9.99 -4.75
N MET A 57 7.05 8.81 -4.80
CA MET A 57 6.48 7.59 -5.39
C MET A 57 5.60 6.87 -4.38
N HIS A 58 4.73 6.01 -4.88
CA HIS A 58 3.87 5.17 -4.04
C HIS A 58 3.90 3.73 -4.56
N ILE A 59 4.07 2.76 -3.67
CA ILE A 59 3.72 1.35 -3.94
C ILE A 59 2.40 1.09 -3.24
N VAL A 60 1.41 0.62 -3.99
CA VAL A 60 0.11 0.21 -3.44
C VAL A 60 0.10 -1.30 -3.37
N LEU A 61 -0.01 -1.83 -2.14
CA LEU A 61 -0.17 -3.25 -1.87
C LEU A 61 -1.61 -3.54 -1.51
N ASP A 62 -2.31 -4.28 -2.37
CA ASP A 62 -3.66 -4.78 -2.14
C ASP A 62 -3.59 -6.17 -1.53
N MET A 63 -3.82 -6.26 -0.23
CA MET A 63 -3.70 -7.49 0.56
C MET A 63 -5.04 -8.24 0.61
N TYR A 64 -4.99 -9.55 0.47
CA TYR A 64 -6.13 -10.49 0.58
C TYR A 64 -7.23 -10.28 -0.45
N CYS A 65 -6.89 -9.71 -1.62
CA CYS A 65 -7.80 -9.41 -2.70
C CYS A 65 -8.22 -10.65 -3.52
N ASN A 66 -7.36 -11.65 -3.67
CA ASN A 66 -7.71 -12.88 -4.39
C ASN A 66 -8.72 -13.72 -3.59
N SER A 67 -8.63 -13.67 -2.27
CA SER A 67 -9.62 -14.28 -1.36
C SER A 67 -10.94 -13.50 -1.29
N HIS A 68 -10.99 -12.26 -1.75
CA HIS A 68 -12.15 -11.36 -1.66
C HIS A 68 -12.41 -10.60 -2.97
N PRO A 69 -12.75 -11.30 -4.08
CA PRO A 69 -12.86 -10.68 -5.41
C PRO A 69 -14.02 -9.69 -5.56
N ALA A 70 -15.01 -9.75 -4.65
CA ALA A 70 -16.16 -8.84 -4.63
C ALA A 70 -15.97 -7.65 -3.66
N VAL A 71 -14.74 -7.42 -3.18
CA VAL A 71 -14.51 -6.34 -2.23
C VAL A 71 -14.68 -4.97 -2.90
N ASP A 72 -15.54 -4.14 -2.33
CA ASP A 72 -15.67 -2.76 -2.76
C ASP A 72 -14.40 -1.98 -2.36
N SER A 73 -13.63 -1.58 -3.37
CA SER A 73 -12.40 -0.79 -3.23
C SER A 73 -12.59 0.54 -2.49
N SER A 74 -13.82 1.05 -2.41
CA SER A 74 -14.17 2.24 -1.63
C SER A 74 -14.30 1.93 -0.14
N THR A 75 -14.47 0.68 0.26
CA THR A 75 -14.70 0.28 1.67
C THR A 75 -13.48 -0.37 2.33
N ILE A 76 -12.45 -0.70 1.55
CA ILE A 76 -11.23 -1.33 2.07
C ILE A 76 -10.50 -0.41 3.05
N ALA A 77 -9.86 -1.01 4.05
CA ALA A 77 -9.04 -0.26 4.99
C ALA A 77 -7.78 0.25 4.28
N TYR A 78 -7.44 1.53 4.48
CA TYR A 78 -6.21 2.13 3.99
C TYR A 78 -5.19 2.26 5.13
N GLU A 79 -3.99 1.74 4.93
CA GLU A 79 -2.83 1.98 5.79
C GLU A 79 -1.76 2.69 4.99
N VAL A 80 -1.36 3.89 5.42
CA VAL A 80 -0.26 4.62 4.77
C VAL A 80 0.99 4.44 5.58
N VAL A 81 2.06 4.06 4.91
CA VAL A 81 3.36 3.87 5.53
C VAL A 81 4.39 4.74 4.83
N LYS A 82 5.10 5.55 5.59
CA LYS A 82 6.11 6.46 5.03
C LYS A 82 7.48 5.82 5.07
N VAL A 83 7.97 5.35 3.94
CA VAL A 83 9.31 4.78 3.84
C VAL A 83 10.35 5.89 4.01
N ARG A 84 11.26 5.70 4.96
CA ARG A 84 12.43 6.57 5.15
C ARG A 84 13.70 5.71 5.15
N LYS A 85 14.78 6.22 4.55
CA LYS A 85 16.10 5.57 4.62
C LYS A 85 17.00 6.41 5.53
N ASN A 86 17.41 5.85 6.67
CA ASN A 86 18.42 6.43 7.55
C ASN A 86 19.43 5.33 7.92
N GLY A 87 20.23 4.92 6.94
CA GLY A 87 20.97 3.65 6.98
C GLY A 87 20.11 2.49 6.50
N ASN A 88 19.07 2.14 7.26
CA ASN A 88 18.09 1.10 6.91
C ASN A 88 16.73 1.71 6.51
N LEU A 89 15.93 0.93 5.78
CA LEU A 89 14.55 1.25 5.44
C LEU A 89 13.66 1.16 6.70
N HIS A 90 13.09 2.28 7.12
CA HIS A 90 12.17 2.39 8.24
C HIS A 90 10.76 2.69 7.74
N VAL A 91 9.80 1.89 8.20
CA VAL A 91 8.46 1.82 7.61
C VAL A 91 7.43 2.08 8.73
N PRO A 92 7.39 3.27 9.37
CA PRO A 92 6.47 3.56 10.47
C PRO A 92 5.04 3.73 9.95
N LYS A 93 4.09 2.95 10.49
CA LYS A 93 2.66 3.16 10.27
C LYS A 93 2.31 4.60 10.64
N LEU A 94 1.63 5.30 9.73
CA LEU A 94 1.10 6.62 10.03
C LEU A 94 -0.24 6.49 10.78
N ASP A 95 -0.62 7.56 11.47
CA ASP A 95 -1.89 7.63 12.19
C ASP A 95 -3.11 7.62 11.26
N ALA A 96 -4.30 7.49 11.86
CA ALA A 96 -5.57 7.43 11.14
C ALA A 96 -5.85 8.66 10.24
N THR A 97 -5.24 9.82 10.56
CA THR A 97 -5.39 11.05 9.76
C THR A 97 -4.71 10.91 8.41
N ALA A 98 -3.50 10.33 8.39
CA ALA A 98 -2.78 10.08 7.14
C ALA A 98 -3.51 9.05 6.26
N SER A 99 -4.10 8.01 6.86
CA SER A 99 -4.93 7.04 6.16
C SER A 99 -6.19 7.66 5.54
N GLN A 100 -6.90 8.53 6.27
CA GLN A 100 -8.06 9.24 5.75
C GLN A 100 -7.69 10.20 4.61
N TYR A 101 -6.55 10.90 4.74
CA TYR A 101 -6.08 11.82 3.70
C TYR A 101 -5.73 11.07 2.39
N ALA A 102 -5.03 9.94 2.49
CA ALA A 102 -4.73 9.12 1.31
C ALA A 102 -6.00 8.58 0.65
N ARG A 103 -6.97 8.12 1.45
CA ARG A 103 -8.26 7.65 0.94
C ARG A 103 -9.00 8.74 0.15
N ARG A 104 -9.14 9.95 0.72
CA ARG A 104 -9.76 11.09 0.01
C ARG A 104 -9.03 11.44 -1.30
N ARG A 105 -7.70 11.30 -1.33
CA ARG A 105 -6.92 11.56 -2.55
C ARG A 105 -7.15 10.48 -3.61
N CYS A 106 -7.30 9.21 -3.23
CA CYS A 106 -7.69 8.14 -4.15
C CYS A 106 -9.13 8.33 -4.66
N GLU A 107 -10.07 8.72 -3.80
CA GLU A 107 -11.46 9.01 -4.18
C GLU A 107 -11.54 10.23 -5.13
N GLY A 108 -10.77 11.29 -4.87
CA GLY A 108 -10.78 12.53 -5.67
C GLY A 108 -10.11 12.44 -7.05
N ILE A 109 -9.37 11.37 -7.37
CA ILE A 109 -8.84 11.14 -8.73
C ILE A 109 -9.96 10.65 -9.69
N GLY A 110 -11.10 10.19 -9.15
CA GLY A 110 -12.26 9.77 -9.94
C GLY A 110 -13.11 10.90 -10.54
N ASP A 111 -12.92 12.15 -10.12
CA ASP A 111 -13.75 13.31 -10.52
C ASP A 111 -13.10 14.19 -11.60
N GLN A 112 -11.94 13.81 -12.14
CA GLN A 112 -11.21 14.62 -13.14
C GLN A 112 -11.01 13.92 -14.49
N MET A 113 -11.99 13.10 -14.90
CA MET A 113 -12.26 12.83 -16.31
C MET A 113 -13.66 13.37 -16.64
N GLY A 114 -13.74 14.70 -16.75
CA GLY A 114 -14.82 15.40 -17.44
C GLY A 114 -14.38 15.75 -18.86
#